data_AF-A0A5P2C3D7-F1
#
_entry.id   AF-A0A5P2C3D7-F1
#
_cell.length_a   1.000
_cell.length_b   1.000
_cell.length_c   1.000
_cell.angle_alpha   90.00
_cell.angle_beta   90.00
_cell.angle_gamma   90.00
#
_symmetry.space_group_name_H-M   'P 1'
#
loop_
_entity.id
_entity.type
_entity.pdbx_description
1 polymer ?
#
loop_
_entity_poly.entity_id
_entity_poly.type
_entity_poly.pdbx_seq_one_letter_code
_entity_poly.pdbx_strand_id
1 'polypeptide(L)'
;MTGTPDHPGPQPPTTTPENPRDLVGIGIGPFNLSLAALAHPLTELDTAFYEQRPDFHWHPGLLIDGATLQVPFLADLVTLADPTSPWTFLNYLRTRERLFPFYFAERFHIQRAEYDAYCRWVSENLPALHFGHQIDAVRWNPERDLFEVDYTQLDTEGEAEALGRTHTRNIALGIGTAPYIPDPLKPLAEAPTVPVIHSADYLDHRELLRTADHVTVIGSGQSGAEIFLDLLRTRPAGREKIHWLARTEAFAPMEYSKLGLEHFTPDYTRYFHALPEAVRDGLVPHQWQLHKGIDTDTITAIHDELYRRTLHGGWPDAVLTPGVSVRTAGRVATTRVELHLEHLQQGTRSRLTTDAVVLATGYRERPLDQLLAGLDPYIRKDSSARPRIDDQYRLVLDPSVTGSVYVQNAERHTHGVGTPDLGLAAWRSATILNSLTGRNPYPQPQRTAFTSFGLQTPDRPTNTTARIGEQRTNLVRLKT
;
A
#
# COMPACT_ATOMS: atom_id res chain seq x y z
N MET A 1 19.84 0.09 35.25
CA MET A 1 18.48 0.47 35.69
C MET A 1 18.46 1.98 35.89
N THR A 2 18.05 2.69 34.86
CA THR A 2 17.62 4.09 34.94
C THR A 2 16.55 4.20 33.88
N GLY A 3 15.30 4.01 34.31
CA GLY A 3 14.14 4.11 33.44
C GLY A 3 14.02 5.53 32.90
N THR A 4 13.90 5.65 31.59
CA THR A 4 13.35 6.82 30.93
C THR A 4 11.90 6.99 31.40
N PRO A 5 11.46 8.19 31.79
CA PRO A 5 10.06 8.41 32.12
C PRO A 5 9.23 8.30 30.84
N ASP A 6 8.19 7.46 30.85
CA ASP A 6 7.09 7.51 29.90
C ASP A 6 6.43 8.88 30.02
N HIS A 7 6.75 9.78 29.10
CA HIS A 7 5.93 10.95 28.86
C HIS A 7 4.80 10.54 27.92
N PRO A 8 3.51 10.62 28.34
CA PRO A 8 2.43 10.48 27.39
C PRO A 8 2.63 11.55 26.32
N GLY A 9 2.61 11.13 25.04
CA GLY A 9 2.73 12.05 23.92
C GLY A 9 1.71 13.19 24.04
N PRO A 10 1.98 14.38 23.47
CA PRO A 10 1.07 15.50 23.57
C PRO A 10 -0.32 15.10 23.07
N GLN A 11 -1.32 15.17 23.96
CA GLN A 11 -2.71 14.91 23.58
C GLN A 11 -3.12 15.88 22.45
N PRO A 12 -3.79 15.39 21.38
CA PRO A 12 -4.35 16.29 20.38
C PRO A 12 -5.25 17.31 21.06
N PRO A 13 -5.15 18.61 20.71
CA PRO A 13 -6.06 19.59 21.28
C PRO A 13 -7.50 19.18 20.96
N THR A 14 -8.33 19.12 21.99
CA THR A 14 -9.74 18.73 21.88
C THR A 14 -10.45 19.71 20.94
N THR A 15 -11.01 19.22 19.84
CA THR A 15 -11.75 20.07 18.91
C THR A 15 -13.17 20.26 19.40
N THR A 16 -13.63 21.49 19.37
CA THR A 16 -15.04 21.80 19.65
C THR A 16 -15.78 21.98 18.34
N PRO A 17 -17.11 21.83 18.33
CA PRO A 17 -17.91 22.11 17.12
C PRO A 17 -17.71 23.53 16.57
N GLU A 18 -17.36 24.50 17.43
CA GLU A 18 -17.07 25.88 17.05
C GLU A 18 -15.69 26.05 16.40
N ASN A 19 -14.77 25.09 16.62
CA ASN A 19 -13.43 25.06 16.06
C ASN A 19 -13.10 23.67 15.47
N PRO A 20 -13.79 23.26 14.39
CA PRO A 20 -13.56 21.96 13.77
C PRO A 20 -12.28 21.96 12.92
N ARG A 21 -11.66 20.78 12.78
CA ARG A 21 -10.54 20.58 11.83
C ARG A 21 -11.02 20.78 10.39
N ASP A 22 -10.14 21.24 9.53
CA ASP A 22 -10.40 21.27 8.08
C ASP A 22 -10.36 19.88 7.46
N LEU A 23 -9.47 19.01 7.96
CA LEU A 23 -9.32 17.64 7.50
C LEU A 23 -8.94 16.68 8.64
N VAL A 24 -9.65 15.57 8.74
CA VAL A 24 -9.22 14.40 9.53
C VAL A 24 -8.85 13.23 8.63
N GLY A 25 -7.61 12.75 8.76
CA GLY A 25 -7.18 11.51 8.11
C GLY A 25 -7.38 10.30 9.02
N ILE A 26 -7.87 9.20 8.46
CA ILE A 26 -8.09 7.93 9.17
C ILE A 26 -7.14 6.87 8.60
N GLY A 27 -6.21 6.41 9.44
CA GLY A 27 -5.08 5.55 9.09
C GLY A 27 -3.85 6.35 8.66
N ILE A 28 -2.66 5.96 9.11
CA ILE A 28 -1.37 6.58 8.75
C ILE A 28 -0.53 5.56 7.96
N GLY A 29 -1.07 5.10 6.84
CA GLY A 29 -0.27 4.44 5.80
C GLY A 29 0.49 5.45 4.92
N PRO A 30 1.34 5.00 3.99
CA PRO A 30 2.14 5.90 3.14
C PRO A 30 1.33 6.98 2.39
N PHE A 31 0.09 6.67 1.98
CA PHE A 31 -0.76 7.62 1.27
C PHE A 31 -1.27 8.78 2.17
N ASN A 32 -1.76 8.49 3.37
CA ASN A 32 -2.15 9.55 4.31
C ASN A 32 -0.93 10.25 4.93
N LEU A 33 0.20 9.55 5.08
CA LEU A 33 1.45 10.18 5.47
C LEU A 33 1.96 11.17 4.40
N SER A 34 1.80 10.84 3.12
CA SER A 34 2.04 11.74 1.99
C SER A 34 1.12 12.97 2.05
N LEU A 35 -0.18 12.75 2.31
CA LEU A 35 -1.15 13.82 2.45
C LEU A 35 -0.81 14.75 3.63
N ALA A 36 -0.44 14.21 4.78
CA ALA A 36 -0.01 14.98 5.95
C ALA A 36 1.27 15.78 5.67
N ALA A 37 2.26 15.16 5.01
CA ALA A 37 3.52 15.81 4.66
C ALA A 37 3.34 16.99 3.69
N LEU A 38 2.42 16.86 2.71
CA LEU A 38 2.05 17.95 1.80
C LEU A 38 1.08 18.96 2.45
N ALA A 39 0.29 18.58 3.46
CA ALA A 39 -0.53 19.54 4.18
C ALA A 39 0.32 20.42 5.13
N HIS A 40 1.43 19.89 5.66
CA HIS A 40 2.27 20.56 6.66
C HIS A 40 2.67 22.02 6.36
N PRO A 41 3.13 22.40 5.15
CA PRO A 41 3.48 23.80 4.86
C PRO A 41 2.26 24.73 4.66
N LEU A 42 1.04 24.18 4.55
CA LEU A 42 -0.20 24.95 4.35
C LEU A 42 -0.75 25.38 5.71
N THR A 43 -0.17 26.42 6.29
CA THR A 43 -0.45 26.87 7.67
C THR A 43 -1.87 27.36 7.89
N GLU A 44 -2.65 27.58 6.83
CA GLU A 44 -4.08 27.87 6.92
C GLU A 44 -4.96 26.64 7.19
N LEU A 45 -4.43 25.42 7.02
CA LEU A 45 -5.18 24.19 7.22
C LEU A 45 -4.93 23.61 8.61
N ASP A 46 -6.02 23.39 9.36
CA ASP A 46 -5.96 22.59 10.58
C ASP A 46 -6.26 21.12 10.27
N THR A 47 -5.24 20.27 10.38
CA THR A 47 -5.32 18.84 10.02
C THR A 47 -4.92 17.93 11.18
N ALA A 48 -5.54 16.75 11.25
CA ALA A 48 -5.18 15.71 12.21
C ALA A 48 -5.32 14.32 11.58
N PHE A 49 -4.36 13.43 11.78
CA PHE A 49 -4.37 12.07 11.23
C PHE A 49 -4.24 11.05 12.35
N TYR A 50 -5.07 10.02 12.34
CA TYR A 50 -5.15 9.04 13.43
C TYR A 50 -4.76 7.63 12.97
N GLU A 51 -3.97 6.92 13.77
CA GLU A 51 -3.55 5.54 13.55
C GLU A 51 -3.69 4.74 14.85
N GLN A 52 -4.24 3.53 14.77
CA GLN A 52 -4.46 2.68 15.93
C GLN A 52 -3.15 2.07 16.46
N ARG A 53 -2.15 1.84 15.60
CA ARG A 53 -0.84 1.35 16.03
C ARG A 53 -0.10 2.42 16.82
N PRO A 54 0.81 2.04 17.73
CA PRO A 54 1.62 3.00 18.49
C PRO A 54 2.67 3.71 17.63
N ASP A 55 3.11 3.08 16.53
CA ASP A 55 4.18 3.60 15.67
C ASP A 55 3.99 3.21 14.20
N PHE A 56 4.66 3.93 13.30
CA PHE A 56 4.68 3.61 11.89
C PHE A 56 5.55 2.39 11.57
N HIS A 57 4.91 1.38 10.96
CA HIS A 57 5.57 0.24 10.32
C HIS A 57 4.82 -0.15 9.04
N TRP A 58 5.53 -0.18 7.92
CA TRP A 58 4.95 -0.52 6.63
C TRP A 58 5.28 -1.97 6.25
N HIS A 59 4.28 -2.85 6.39
CA HIS A 59 4.40 -4.30 6.15
C HIS A 59 5.59 -4.96 6.87
N PRO A 60 5.68 -4.84 8.22
CA PRO A 60 6.86 -5.28 8.98
C PRO A 60 7.22 -6.76 8.75
N GLY A 61 6.25 -7.66 8.65
CA GLY A 61 6.53 -9.09 8.41
C GLY A 61 7.06 -9.42 7.01
N LEU A 62 7.21 -8.43 6.12
CA LEU A 62 7.79 -8.57 4.78
C LEU A 62 9.03 -7.68 4.56
N LEU A 63 9.62 -7.12 5.62
CA LEU A 63 10.90 -6.40 5.56
C LEU A 63 12.09 -7.38 5.48
N ILE A 64 12.00 -8.36 4.58
CA ILE A 64 13.02 -9.38 4.33
C ILE A 64 14.29 -8.66 3.88
N ASP A 65 15.45 -9.05 4.43
CA ASP A 65 16.72 -8.43 4.07
C ASP A 65 17.00 -8.52 2.56
N GLY A 66 17.42 -7.41 1.98
CA GLY A 66 17.63 -7.26 0.55
C GLY A 66 16.35 -7.04 -0.29
N ALA A 67 15.14 -7.13 0.26
CA ALA A 67 13.92 -6.85 -0.49
C ALA A 67 13.81 -5.36 -0.86
N THR A 68 13.53 -5.08 -2.12
CA THR A 68 13.45 -3.71 -2.67
C THR A 68 12.00 -3.27 -2.88
N LEU A 69 11.80 -1.96 -2.97
CA LEU A 69 10.61 -1.39 -3.59
C LEU A 69 10.60 -1.72 -5.08
N GLN A 70 9.41 -1.83 -5.66
CA GLN A 70 9.22 -2.00 -7.10
C GLN A 70 9.04 -0.66 -7.84
N VAL A 71 9.22 0.46 -7.13
CA VAL A 71 9.18 1.83 -7.68
C VAL A 71 10.51 2.55 -7.39
N PRO A 72 10.89 3.54 -8.21
CA PRO A 72 12.06 4.38 -7.93
C PRO A 72 11.89 5.19 -6.65
N PHE A 73 13.00 5.56 -5.98
CA PHE A 73 12.97 6.41 -4.78
C PHE A 73 12.30 7.78 -4.98
N LEU A 74 12.12 8.23 -6.23
CA LEU A 74 11.36 9.43 -6.56
C LEU A 74 9.87 9.30 -6.19
N ALA A 75 9.35 8.06 -6.15
CA ALA A 75 8.05 7.73 -5.59
C ALA A 75 8.10 7.70 -4.05
N ASP A 76 8.73 8.72 -3.45
CA ASP A 76 8.64 8.99 -2.02
C ASP A 76 7.29 9.67 -1.69
N LEU A 77 7.14 10.21 -0.48
CA LEU A 77 5.88 10.77 -0.03
C LEU A 77 5.51 12.09 -0.74
N VAL A 78 6.46 12.83 -1.33
CA VAL A 78 6.24 14.24 -1.69
C VAL A 78 6.89 14.67 -3.01
N THR A 79 7.99 14.06 -3.44
CA THR A 79 8.86 14.54 -4.53
C THR A 79 8.12 14.74 -5.84
N LEU A 80 7.19 13.85 -6.21
CA LEU A 80 6.43 13.98 -7.46
C LEU A 80 5.34 15.09 -7.43
N ALA A 81 5.10 15.70 -6.27
CA ALA A 81 4.25 16.89 -6.12
C ALA A 81 5.08 18.15 -5.83
N ASP A 82 6.07 18.04 -4.95
CA ASP A 82 6.97 19.12 -4.55
C ASP A 82 8.37 18.56 -4.20
N PRO A 83 9.33 18.61 -5.14
CA PRO A 83 10.72 18.21 -4.90
C PRO A 83 11.46 19.09 -3.89
N THR A 84 10.92 20.26 -3.51
CA THR A 84 11.55 21.19 -2.56
C THR A 84 11.15 20.92 -1.11
N SER A 85 10.16 20.04 -0.90
CA SER A 85 9.66 19.68 0.41
C SER A 85 10.78 19.18 1.33
N PRO A 86 10.79 19.56 2.62
CA PRO A 86 11.73 19.01 3.59
C PRO A 86 11.49 17.51 3.84
N TRP A 87 10.35 16.96 3.41
CA TRP A 87 9.97 15.57 3.64
C TRP A 87 10.40 14.62 2.53
N THR A 88 11.24 15.06 1.59
CA THR A 88 11.78 14.18 0.52
C THR A 88 12.70 13.10 1.08
N PHE A 89 12.76 11.96 0.40
CA PHE A 89 13.70 10.87 0.72
C PHE A 89 15.16 11.33 0.68
N LEU A 90 15.50 12.24 -0.23
CA LEU A 90 16.84 12.82 -0.31
C LEU A 90 17.17 13.69 0.91
N ASN A 91 16.21 14.47 1.42
CA ASN A 91 16.43 15.23 2.64
C ASN A 91 16.53 14.31 3.87
N TYR A 92 15.77 13.21 3.91
CA TYR A 92 15.97 12.14 4.89
C TYR A 92 17.42 11.61 4.86
N LEU A 93 17.93 11.21 3.69
CA LEU A 93 19.32 10.73 3.56
C LEU A 93 20.35 11.77 4.01
N ARG A 94 20.10 13.06 3.71
CA ARG A 94 20.94 14.16 4.19
C ARG A 94 20.94 14.24 5.72
N THR A 95 19.78 14.19 6.36
CA THR A 95 19.67 14.24 7.84
C THR A 95 20.33 13.04 8.52
N ARG A 96 20.46 11.91 7.81
CA ARG A 96 21.16 10.70 8.27
C ARG A 96 22.63 10.66 7.85
N GLU A 97 23.17 11.72 7.25
CA GLU A 97 24.54 11.81 6.73
C GLU A 97 24.90 10.72 5.69
N ARG A 98 23.90 10.18 4.99
CA ARG A 98 24.04 9.05 4.04
C ARG A 98 23.93 9.46 2.58
N LEU A 99 23.81 10.76 2.27
CA LEU A 99 23.57 11.23 0.91
C LEU A 99 24.72 10.89 -0.07
N PHE A 100 25.99 11.08 0.33
CA PHE A 100 27.14 10.72 -0.52
C PHE A 100 27.27 9.20 -0.76
N PRO A 101 27.18 8.34 0.27
CA PRO A 101 27.11 6.90 0.05
C PRO A 101 25.97 6.48 -0.87
N PHE A 102 24.78 7.08 -0.73
CA PHE A 102 23.64 6.79 -1.60
C PHE A 102 23.87 7.25 -3.05
N TYR A 103 24.49 8.41 -3.25
CA TYR A 103 24.88 8.90 -4.58
C TYR A 103 25.75 7.88 -5.32
N PHE A 104 26.77 7.33 -4.68
CA PHE A 104 27.64 6.32 -5.29
C PHE A 104 27.04 4.91 -5.35
N ALA A 105 25.96 4.64 -4.60
CA ALA A 105 25.26 3.37 -4.72
C ALA A 105 24.57 3.24 -6.09
N GLU A 106 24.21 4.36 -6.73
CA GLU A 106 23.58 4.41 -8.07
C GLU A 106 22.33 3.50 -8.20
N ARG A 107 21.54 3.38 -7.12
CA ARG A 107 20.33 2.54 -7.08
C ARG A 107 19.06 3.39 -7.15
N PHE A 108 18.22 3.11 -8.15
CA PHE A 108 16.88 3.72 -8.22
C PHE A 108 15.88 3.04 -7.27
N HIS A 109 15.98 1.72 -7.12
CA HIS A 109 15.11 0.93 -6.23
C HIS A 109 15.79 0.74 -4.87
N ILE A 110 15.19 1.32 -3.84
CA ILE A 110 15.69 1.26 -2.47
C ILE A 110 15.14 0.04 -1.73
N GLN A 111 15.79 -0.35 -0.65
CA GLN A 111 15.31 -1.42 0.22
C GLN A 111 14.01 -1.02 0.91
N ARG A 112 13.09 -1.97 1.11
CA ARG A 112 11.83 -1.71 1.84
C ARG A 112 12.07 -1.24 3.27
N ALA A 113 13.07 -1.81 3.94
CA ALA A 113 13.45 -1.39 5.28
C ALA A 113 13.94 0.08 5.32
N GLU A 114 14.59 0.55 4.25
CA GLU A 114 15.03 1.95 4.14
C GLU A 114 13.85 2.90 3.88
N TYR A 115 12.87 2.48 3.06
CA TYR A 115 11.63 3.23 2.86
C TYR A 115 10.76 3.29 4.12
N ASP A 116 10.64 2.18 4.85
CA ASP A 116 9.98 2.12 6.16
C ASP A 116 10.65 3.06 7.17
N ALA A 117 11.99 3.05 7.26
CA ALA A 117 12.74 3.97 8.12
C ALA A 117 12.59 5.45 7.71
N TYR A 118 12.47 5.73 6.40
CA TYR A 118 12.16 7.06 5.89
C TYR A 118 10.76 7.51 6.30
N CYS A 119 9.74 6.67 6.12
CA CYS A 119 8.37 6.98 6.51
C CYS A 119 8.25 7.17 8.02
N ARG A 120 8.93 6.34 8.82
CA ARG A 120 9.01 6.51 10.28
C ARG A 120 9.65 7.85 10.65
N TRP A 121 10.74 8.23 9.99
CA TRP A 121 11.36 9.55 10.21
C TRP A 121 10.39 10.69 9.91
N VAL A 122 9.62 10.62 8.82
CA VAL A 122 8.59 11.62 8.52
C VAL A 122 7.50 11.61 9.61
N SER A 123 7.04 10.43 10.03
CA SER A 123 5.96 10.34 11.02
C SER A 123 6.35 10.82 12.41
N GLU A 124 7.60 10.61 12.83
CA GLU A 124 8.14 11.09 14.10
C GLU A 124 8.28 12.63 14.15
N ASN A 125 8.32 13.30 12.99
CA ASN A 125 8.59 14.73 12.89
C ASN A 125 7.38 15.56 12.44
N LEU A 126 6.27 14.93 12.03
CA LEU A 126 5.04 15.63 11.66
C LEU A 126 4.11 15.81 12.87
N PRO A 127 3.76 17.05 13.26
CA PRO A 127 2.98 17.30 14.48
C PRO A 127 1.49 16.93 14.37
N ALA A 128 0.98 16.76 13.15
CA ALA A 128 -0.44 16.49 12.88
C ALA A 128 -0.82 14.99 13.01
N LEU A 129 0.10 14.13 13.44
CA LEU A 129 -0.07 12.69 13.50
C LEU A 129 -0.34 12.21 14.93
N HIS A 130 -1.32 11.32 15.09
CA HIS A 130 -1.77 10.78 16.37
C HIS A 130 -1.82 9.25 16.29
N PHE A 131 -0.80 8.60 16.83
CA PHE A 131 -0.74 7.15 16.98
C PHE A 131 -1.46 6.68 18.25
N GLY A 132 -1.78 5.38 18.36
CA GLY A 132 -2.57 4.84 19.48
C GLY A 132 -4.02 5.30 19.49
N HIS A 133 -4.59 5.71 18.35
CA HIS A 133 -5.97 6.19 18.23
C HIS A 133 -6.72 5.35 17.19
N GLN A 134 -7.60 4.46 17.65
CA GLN A 134 -8.50 3.70 16.79
C GLN A 134 -9.74 4.53 16.49
N ILE A 135 -10.01 4.78 15.21
CA ILE A 135 -11.28 5.40 14.81
C ILE A 135 -12.38 4.34 14.76
N ASP A 136 -13.45 4.57 15.51
CA ASP A 136 -14.53 3.61 15.68
C ASP A 136 -15.71 3.89 14.75
N ALA A 137 -16.05 5.16 14.55
CA ALA A 137 -17.19 5.55 13.72
C ALA A 137 -17.07 6.97 13.16
N VAL A 138 -17.66 7.15 11.97
CA VAL A 138 -17.84 8.45 11.31
C VAL A 138 -19.34 8.72 11.08
N ARG A 139 -19.79 9.93 11.42
CA ARG A 139 -21.18 10.38 11.25
C ARG A 139 -21.26 11.78 10.69
N TRP A 140 -22.32 12.08 9.92
CA TRP A 140 -22.65 13.43 9.49
C TRP A 140 -23.62 14.08 10.48
N ASN A 141 -23.30 15.29 10.96
CA ASN A 141 -24.19 16.11 11.77
C ASN A 141 -24.80 17.23 10.90
N PRO A 142 -26.08 17.10 10.49
CA PRO A 142 -26.72 18.06 9.59
C PRO A 142 -27.07 19.38 10.25
N GLU A 143 -27.12 19.46 11.58
CA GLU A 143 -27.39 20.73 12.29
C GLU A 143 -26.16 21.64 12.32
N ARG A 144 -24.97 21.05 12.14
CA ARG A 144 -23.68 21.74 12.25
C ARG A 144 -22.90 21.78 10.96
N ASP A 145 -23.34 21.04 9.93
CA ASP A 145 -22.61 20.85 8.68
C ASP A 145 -21.17 20.32 8.91
N LEU A 146 -21.02 19.33 9.80
CA LEU A 146 -19.73 18.74 10.18
C LEU A 146 -19.80 17.23 10.31
N PHE A 147 -18.66 16.57 10.11
CA PHE A 147 -18.46 15.19 10.52
C PHE A 147 -18.11 15.11 12.01
N GLU A 148 -18.67 14.11 12.68
CA GLU A 148 -18.27 13.65 14.01
C GLU A 148 -17.50 12.34 13.85
N VAL A 149 -16.27 12.31 14.39
CA VAL A 149 -15.39 11.15 14.32
C VAL A 149 -15.12 10.68 15.75
N ASP A 150 -15.67 9.53 16.10
CA ASP A 150 -15.49 8.88 17.41
C ASP A 150 -14.24 8.00 17.38
N TYR A 151 -13.43 8.05 18.43
CA TYR A 151 -12.21 7.26 18.55
C TYR A 151 -11.97 6.72 19.96
N THR A 152 -11.24 5.61 20.02
CA THR A 152 -10.71 5.02 21.24
C THR A 152 -9.20 5.23 21.25
N GLN A 153 -8.70 5.87 22.32
CA GLN A 153 -7.27 5.92 22.63
C GLN A 153 -6.86 4.55 23.21
N LEU A 154 -5.78 4.00 22.66
CA LEU A 154 -5.22 2.71 23.04
C LEU A 154 -3.93 2.91 23.83
N ASP A 155 -3.71 2.07 24.84
CA ASP A 155 -2.44 2.01 25.54
C ASP A 155 -1.38 1.24 24.75
N THR A 156 -0.20 1.02 25.35
CA THR A 156 0.91 0.30 24.71
C THR A 156 0.64 -1.20 24.50
N GLU A 157 -0.34 -1.77 25.19
CA GLU A 157 -0.78 -3.16 25.04
C GLU A 157 -1.93 -3.27 24.00
N GLY A 158 -2.44 -2.13 23.53
CA GLY A 158 -3.55 -2.06 22.58
C GLY A 158 -4.93 -2.10 23.23
N GLU A 159 -5.00 -1.93 24.55
CA GLU A 159 -6.24 -1.92 25.31
C GLU A 159 -6.83 -0.51 25.39
N ALA A 160 -8.15 -0.42 25.53
CA ALA A 160 -8.86 0.86 25.54
C ALA A 160 -8.55 1.68 26.81
N GLU A 161 -7.94 2.84 26.63
CA GLU A 161 -7.58 3.78 27.70
C GLU A 161 -8.65 4.87 27.89
N ALA A 162 -9.08 5.50 26.79
CA ALA A 162 -10.04 6.60 26.82
C ALA A 162 -10.87 6.66 25.53
N LEU A 163 -12.07 7.25 25.63
CA LEU A 163 -12.90 7.56 24.47
C LEU A 163 -12.82 9.05 24.15
N GLY A 164 -12.83 9.37 22.86
CA GLY A 164 -12.76 10.74 22.38
C GLY A 164 -13.59 10.96 21.13
N ARG A 165 -13.75 12.24 20.78
CA ARG A 165 -14.42 12.69 19.57
C ARG A 165 -13.69 13.88 18.99
N THR A 166 -13.60 13.92 17.66
CA THR A 166 -13.15 15.11 16.93
C THR A 166 -14.20 15.54 15.89
N HIS A 167 -14.29 16.84 15.66
CA HIS A 167 -15.19 17.43 14.66
C HIS A 167 -14.38 17.91 13.47
N THR A 168 -14.86 17.66 12.25
CA THR A 168 -14.14 18.06 11.03
C THR A 168 -15.08 18.39 9.87
N ARG A 169 -14.59 19.24 8.96
CA ARG A 169 -15.26 19.55 7.70
C ARG A 169 -15.08 18.45 6.64
N ASN A 170 -13.93 17.77 6.64
CA ASN A 170 -13.58 16.79 5.61
C ASN A 170 -12.82 15.61 6.19
N ILE A 171 -12.90 14.46 5.52
CA ILE A 171 -12.24 13.22 5.94
C ILE A 171 -11.36 12.68 4.81
N ALA A 172 -10.21 12.10 5.14
CA ALA A 172 -9.39 11.31 4.22
C ALA A 172 -9.24 9.86 4.74
N LEU A 173 -9.91 8.92 4.09
CA LEU A 173 -9.89 7.50 4.43
C LEU A 173 -8.66 6.80 3.81
N GLY A 174 -7.70 6.42 4.65
CA GLY A 174 -6.45 5.75 4.27
C GLY A 174 -6.17 4.50 5.09
N ILE A 175 -7.20 3.70 5.39
CA ILE A 175 -7.12 2.51 6.27
C ILE A 175 -6.41 1.29 5.65
N GLY A 176 -5.98 1.40 4.40
CA GLY A 176 -5.25 0.36 3.68
C GLY A 176 -6.06 -0.91 3.43
N THR A 177 -5.34 -2.03 3.35
CA THR A 177 -5.90 -3.35 3.02
C THR A 177 -5.66 -4.34 4.16
N ALA A 178 -6.38 -5.48 4.15
CA ALA A 178 -6.24 -6.56 5.11
C ALA A 178 -5.72 -7.84 4.43
N PRO A 179 -4.90 -8.66 5.12
CA PRO A 179 -4.52 -9.99 4.67
C PRO A 179 -5.70 -10.81 4.13
N TYR A 180 -5.53 -11.43 2.96
CA TYR A 180 -6.57 -12.27 2.38
C TYR A 180 -6.22 -13.74 2.55
N ILE A 181 -7.01 -14.44 3.36
CA ILE A 181 -6.94 -15.89 3.53
C ILE A 181 -8.07 -16.54 2.72
N PRO A 182 -7.77 -17.43 1.75
CA PRO A 182 -8.78 -18.16 1.01
C PRO A 182 -9.69 -18.99 1.93
N ASP A 183 -10.99 -19.02 1.65
CA ASP A 183 -11.99 -19.69 2.51
C ASP A 183 -11.62 -21.13 2.90
N PRO A 184 -11.09 -21.99 2.00
CA PRO A 184 -10.72 -23.36 2.37
C PRO A 184 -9.55 -23.47 3.37
N LEU A 185 -8.82 -22.37 3.60
CA LEU A 185 -7.64 -22.31 4.46
C LEU A 185 -7.89 -21.54 5.76
N LYS A 186 -8.98 -20.77 5.88
CA LYS A 186 -9.32 -19.99 7.09
C LYS A 186 -9.35 -20.83 8.37
N PRO A 187 -10.03 -21.99 8.42
CA PRO A 187 -10.09 -22.78 9.66
C PRO A 187 -8.71 -23.29 10.13
N LEU A 188 -7.76 -23.43 9.20
CA LEU A 188 -6.40 -23.85 9.51
C LEU A 188 -5.54 -22.69 10.01
N ALA A 189 -5.71 -21.50 9.44
CA ALA A 189 -4.99 -20.30 9.84
C ALA A 189 -5.44 -19.78 11.22
N GLU A 190 -6.73 -19.89 11.55
CA GLU A 190 -7.30 -19.41 12.82
C GLU A 190 -7.01 -20.33 14.01
N ALA A 191 -6.51 -21.55 13.76
CA ALA A 191 -6.28 -22.53 14.81
C ALA A 191 -4.79 -22.94 14.86
N PRO A 192 -4.07 -22.64 15.96
CA PRO A 192 -2.59 -22.56 15.98
C PRO A 192 -1.84 -23.91 16.09
N THR A 193 -2.47 -25.06 15.81
CA THR A 193 -1.81 -26.35 16.04
C THR A 193 -0.77 -26.72 14.98
N VAL A 194 -0.94 -26.23 13.74
CA VAL A 194 0.02 -26.39 12.65
C VAL A 194 0.22 -25.01 12.01
N PRO A 195 1.47 -24.58 11.72
CA PRO A 195 1.72 -23.23 11.23
C PRO A 195 1.11 -23.01 9.83
N VAL A 196 0.03 -22.24 9.76
CA VAL A 196 -0.55 -21.70 8.52
C VAL A 196 -0.53 -20.19 8.64
N ILE A 197 0.52 -19.58 8.10
CA ILE A 197 0.90 -18.19 8.38
C ILE A 197 0.67 -17.34 7.14
N HIS A 198 0.00 -16.20 7.26
CA HIS A 198 -0.08 -15.25 6.16
C HIS A 198 1.27 -14.55 5.97
N SER A 199 1.61 -14.17 4.73
CA SER A 199 2.87 -13.50 4.43
C SER A 199 3.10 -12.20 5.21
N ALA A 200 2.02 -11.58 5.70
CA ALA A 200 2.06 -10.38 6.54
C ALA A 200 2.81 -10.58 7.87
N ASP A 201 2.89 -11.83 8.35
CA ASP A 201 3.47 -12.21 9.65
C ASP A 201 4.69 -13.13 9.45
N TYR A 202 5.26 -13.14 8.24
CA TYR A 202 6.32 -14.09 7.85
C TYR A 202 7.57 -13.96 8.72
N LEU A 203 8.09 -12.74 8.92
CA LEU A 203 9.33 -12.56 9.71
C LEU A 203 9.17 -12.99 11.16
N ASP A 204 8.01 -12.77 11.78
CA ASP A 204 7.73 -13.18 13.16
C ASP A 204 7.77 -14.71 13.32
N HIS A 205 7.45 -15.44 12.24
CA HIS A 205 7.41 -16.90 12.19
C HIS A 205 8.58 -17.50 11.40
N ARG A 206 9.56 -16.70 11.00
CA ARG A 206 10.61 -17.13 10.07
C ARG A 206 11.41 -18.31 10.59
N GLU A 207 11.81 -18.30 11.86
CA GLU A 207 12.59 -19.39 12.44
C GLU A 207 11.78 -20.69 12.58
N LEU A 208 10.48 -20.57 12.90
CA LEU A 208 9.55 -21.70 12.91
C LEU A 208 9.44 -22.33 11.51
N LEU A 209 9.27 -21.50 10.47
CA LEU A 209 9.19 -21.93 9.08
C LEU A 209 10.52 -22.51 8.57
N ARG A 210 11.65 -21.91 8.95
CA ARG A 210 12.99 -22.38 8.58
C ARG A 210 13.31 -23.74 9.17
N THR A 211 12.80 -24.05 10.36
CA THR A 211 13.05 -25.32 11.07
C THR A 211 12.00 -26.41 10.81
N ALA A 212 10.85 -26.07 10.22
CA ALA A 212 9.84 -27.04 9.81
C ALA A 212 10.40 -28.07 8.80
N ASP A 213 9.95 -29.33 8.90
CA ASP A 213 10.43 -30.39 8.02
C ASP A 213 10.05 -30.16 6.54
N HIS A 214 8.83 -29.67 6.28
CA HIS A 214 8.32 -29.35 4.94
C HIS A 214 7.53 -28.05 4.97
N VAL A 215 7.86 -27.11 4.08
CA VAL A 215 7.14 -25.84 3.93
C VAL A 215 6.49 -25.74 2.55
N THR A 216 5.25 -25.26 2.50
CA THR A 216 4.57 -24.94 1.24
C THR A 216 4.20 -23.45 1.21
N VAL A 217 4.73 -22.71 0.24
CA VAL A 217 4.37 -21.32 -0.07
C VAL A 217 3.25 -21.31 -1.11
N ILE A 218 2.16 -20.60 -0.84
CA ILE A 218 1.00 -20.47 -1.73
C ILE A 218 0.88 -19.02 -2.19
N GLY A 219 0.97 -18.77 -3.49
CA GLY A 219 0.79 -17.44 -4.08
C GLY A 219 1.88 -17.09 -5.09
N SER A 220 1.50 -16.44 -6.19
CA SER A 220 2.37 -16.24 -7.36
C SER A 220 3.05 -14.88 -7.45
N GLY A 221 2.72 -13.95 -6.55
CA GLY A 221 3.21 -12.57 -6.59
C GLY A 221 4.57 -12.39 -5.90
N GLN A 222 5.03 -11.14 -5.86
CA GLN A 222 6.32 -10.75 -5.27
C GLN A 222 6.57 -11.33 -3.87
N SER A 223 5.62 -11.21 -2.94
CA SER A 223 5.81 -11.75 -1.58
C SER A 223 6.03 -13.26 -1.55
N GLY A 224 5.37 -14.01 -2.44
CA GLY A 224 5.58 -15.46 -2.54
C GLY A 224 6.97 -15.81 -3.04
N ALA A 225 7.45 -15.05 -4.03
CA ALA A 225 8.79 -15.19 -4.58
C ALA A 225 9.88 -14.85 -3.54
N GLU A 226 9.74 -13.74 -2.81
CA GLU A 226 10.69 -13.33 -1.78
C GLU A 226 10.77 -14.31 -0.61
N ILE A 227 9.61 -14.78 -0.13
CA ILE A 227 9.55 -15.78 0.93
C ILE A 227 10.16 -17.11 0.47
N PHE A 228 9.83 -17.55 -0.75
CA PHE A 228 10.42 -18.75 -1.32
C PHE A 228 11.94 -18.62 -1.42
N LEU A 229 12.45 -17.49 -1.91
CA LEU A 229 13.88 -17.22 -2.04
C LEU A 229 14.59 -17.20 -0.68
N ASP A 230 14.01 -16.53 0.32
CA ASP A 230 14.58 -16.46 1.67
C ASP A 230 14.63 -17.84 2.34
N LEU A 231 13.54 -18.60 2.27
CA LEU A 231 13.51 -19.98 2.78
C LEU A 231 14.46 -20.88 2.00
N LEU A 232 14.53 -20.75 0.67
CA LEU A 232 15.47 -21.51 -0.15
C LEU A 232 16.89 -21.26 0.36
N ARG A 233 17.33 -19.99 0.43
CA ARG A 233 18.68 -19.60 0.89
C ARG A 233 19.04 -20.06 2.30
N THR A 234 18.07 -20.08 3.22
CA THR A 234 18.33 -20.28 4.66
C THR A 234 18.09 -21.70 5.15
N ARG A 235 17.42 -22.54 4.36
CA ARG A 235 17.23 -23.96 4.68
C ARG A 235 18.44 -24.79 4.24
N PRO A 236 18.83 -25.84 5.00
CA PRO A 236 20.03 -26.62 4.71
C PRO A 236 19.97 -27.27 3.32
N ALA A 237 21.10 -27.27 2.62
CA ALA A 237 21.21 -27.88 1.31
C ALA A 237 20.90 -29.40 1.36
N GLY A 238 20.05 -29.88 0.45
CA GLY A 238 19.60 -31.27 0.39
C GLY A 238 18.53 -31.64 1.43
N ARG A 239 18.04 -30.68 2.22
CA ARG A 239 16.93 -30.83 3.18
C ARG A 239 15.97 -29.63 3.10
N GLU A 240 15.90 -28.98 1.95
CA GLU A 240 15.05 -27.82 1.74
C GLU A 240 13.58 -28.19 1.85
N LYS A 241 13.16 -29.29 1.22
CA LYS A 241 11.79 -29.81 1.20
C LYS A 241 10.74 -28.68 1.16
N ILE A 242 10.84 -27.85 0.12
CA ILE A 242 10.02 -26.65 -0.05
C ILE A 242 9.17 -26.76 -1.32
N HIS A 243 7.90 -26.39 -1.21
CA HIS A 243 7.00 -26.28 -2.36
C HIS A 243 6.55 -24.84 -2.56
N TRP A 244 6.46 -24.40 -3.81
CA TRP A 244 5.86 -23.13 -4.19
C TRP A 244 4.72 -23.38 -5.17
N LEU A 245 3.49 -23.14 -4.73
CA LEU A 245 2.28 -23.37 -5.50
C LEU A 245 1.67 -22.05 -5.94
N ALA A 246 1.34 -21.95 -7.23
CA ALA A 246 0.73 -20.78 -7.82
C ALA A 246 -0.50 -21.17 -8.65
N ARG A 247 -1.58 -20.38 -8.53
CA ARG A 247 -2.77 -20.52 -9.37
C ARG A 247 -2.55 -20.00 -10.78
N THR A 248 -1.68 -19.00 -10.95
CA THR A 248 -1.31 -18.48 -12.28
C THR A 248 -0.59 -19.56 -13.07
N GLU A 249 -0.78 -19.57 -14.39
CA GLU A 249 -0.21 -20.59 -15.29
C GLU A 249 1.33 -20.50 -15.39
N ALA A 250 1.92 -19.39 -14.94
CA ALA A 250 3.35 -19.22 -14.83
C ALA A 250 3.72 -18.36 -13.60
N PHE A 251 4.97 -18.50 -13.16
CA PHE A 251 5.66 -17.49 -12.36
C PHE A 251 6.16 -16.41 -13.33
N ALA A 252 5.35 -15.38 -13.54
CA ALA A 252 5.61 -14.38 -14.56
C ALA A 252 6.28 -13.13 -13.97
N PRO A 253 7.22 -12.52 -14.71
CA PRO A 253 7.76 -11.22 -14.33
C PRO A 253 6.65 -10.16 -14.41
N MET A 254 6.81 -9.10 -13.63
CA MET A 254 6.00 -7.89 -13.75
C MET A 254 6.38 -7.13 -15.01
N GLU A 255 5.37 -6.61 -15.73
CA GLU A 255 5.61 -5.73 -16.88
C GLU A 255 6.24 -4.42 -16.41
N TYR A 256 7.48 -4.18 -16.81
CA TYR A 256 8.29 -3.04 -16.36
C TYR A 256 8.93 -2.26 -17.51
N SER A 257 8.46 -2.46 -18.75
CA SER A 257 8.90 -1.62 -19.87
C SER A 257 8.43 -0.18 -19.69
N LYS A 258 9.21 0.78 -20.20
CA LYS A 258 8.92 2.22 -20.03
C LYS A 258 7.53 2.63 -20.53
N LEU A 259 7.06 2.03 -21.63
CA LEU A 259 5.70 2.28 -22.15
C LEU A 259 4.63 1.52 -21.35
N GLY A 260 4.94 0.31 -20.89
CA GLY A 260 4.06 -0.45 -19.98
C GLY A 260 3.78 0.33 -18.69
N LEU A 261 4.83 0.93 -18.12
CA LEU A 261 4.76 1.76 -16.91
C LEU A 261 3.91 3.03 -17.06
N GLU A 262 3.62 3.50 -18.27
CA GLU A 262 2.72 4.64 -18.46
C GLU A 262 1.27 4.33 -18.04
N HIS A 263 0.91 3.07 -17.79
CA HIS A 263 -0.35 2.69 -17.14
C HIS A 263 -0.44 3.13 -15.67
N PHE A 264 0.69 3.51 -15.06
CA PHE A 264 0.78 4.03 -13.69
C PHE A 264 0.89 5.56 -13.68
N THR A 265 0.34 6.22 -14.70
CA THR A 265 0.32 7.68 -14.81
C THR A 265 -1.07 8.25 -14.55
N PRO A 266 -1.16 9.52 -14.11
CA PRO A 266 -2.44 10.23 -14.04
C PRO A 266 -3.24 10.25 -15.35
N ASP A 267 -2.56 10.23 -16.52
CA ASP A 267 -3.24 10.15 -17.83
C ASP A 267 -4.01 8.84 -18.00
N TYR A 268 -3.42 7.70 -17.62
CA TYR A 268 -4.12 6.42 -17.64
C TYR A 268 -5.28 6.39 -16.62
N THR A 269 -5.06 6.91 -15.40
CA THR A 269 -6.11 7.00 -14.38
C THR A 269 -7.34 7.76 -14.87
N ARG A 270 -7.14 8.92 -15.52
CA ARG A 270 -8.25 9.70 -16.11
C ARG A 270 -8.96 8.96 -17.22
N TYR A 271 -8.21 8.33 -18.12
CA TYR A 271 -8.78 7.48 -19.18
C TYR A 271 -9.62 6.35 -18.60
N PHE A 272 -9.07 5.61 -17.64
CA PHE A 272 -9.73 4.48 -17.00
C PHE A 272 -11.00 4.93 -16.28
N HIS A 273 -10.96 6.03 -15.53
CA HIS A 273 -12.12 6.58 -14.83
C HIS A 273 -13.27 6.92 -15.77
N ALA A 274 -12.98 7.46 -16.96
CA ALA A 274 -13.99 7.79 -17.96
C ALA A 274 -14.66 6.57 -18.64
N LEU A 275 -14.12 5.36 -18.48
CA LEU A 275 -14.71 4.16 -19.07
C LEU A 275 -16.05 3.79 -18.42
N PRO A 276 -16.96 3.10 -19.13
CA PRO A 276 -18.15 2.52 -18.53
C PRO A 276 -17.80 1.51 -17.42
N GLU A 277 -18.63 1.41 -16.38
CA GLU A 277 -18.39 0.55 -15.20
C GLU A 277 -18.08 -0.90 -15.58
N ALA A 278 -18.90 -1.52 -16.43
CA ALA A 278 -18.67 -2.91 -16.88
C ALA A 278 -17.33 -3.10 -17.61
N VAL A 279 -16.84 -2.06 -18.29
CA VAL A 279 -15.53 -2.10 -18.97
C VAL A 279 -14.41 -2.03 -17.94
N ARG A 280 -14.50 -1.14 -16.95
CA ARG A 280 -13.54 -1.05 -15.84
C ARG A 280 -13.43 -2.39 -15.09
N ASP A 281 -14.57 -2.97 -14.74
CA ASP A 281 -14.64 -4.23 -14.01
C ASP A 281 -14.07 -5.42 -14.80
N GLY A 282 -14.29 -5.44 -16.12
CA GLY A 282 -13.67 -6.42 -17.01
C GLY A 282 -12.17 -6.22 -17.16
N LEU A 283 -11.68 -4.98 -17.19
CA LEU A 283 -10.28 -4.67 -17.53
C LEU A 283 -9.32 -4.96 -16.37
N VAL A 284 -9.67 -4.60 -15.14
CA VAL A 284 -8.77 -4.70 -13.97
C VAL A 284 -8.21 -6.11 -13.73
N PRO A 285 -9.00 -7.21 -13.83
CA PRO A 285 -8.47 -8.57 -13.69
C PRO A 285 -7.48 -8.96 -14.80
N HIS A 286 -7.66 -8.46 -16.03
CA HIS A 286 -6.78 -8.75 -17.17
C HIS A 286 -5.43 -8.03 -17.09
N GLN A 287 -5.34 -6.98 -16.26
CA GLN A 287 -4.13 -6.18 -16.07
C GLN A 287 -3.24 -6.66 -14.91
N TRP A 288 -3.37 -7.94 -14.52
CA TRP A 288 -2.62 -8.48 -13.40
C TRP A 288 -1.09 -8.44 -13.60
N GLN A 289 -0.59 -8.61 -14.83
CA GLN A 289 0.85 -8.57 -15.12
C GLN A 289 1.48 -7.19 -14.85
N LEU A 290 0.68 -6.12 -14.86
CA LEU A 290 1.17 -4.77 -14.55
C LEU A 290 1.54 -4.61 -13.07
N HIS A 291 0.90 -5.34 -12.14
CA HIS A 291 1.00 -5.04 -10.69
C HIS A 291 1.03 -6.27 -9.76
N LYS A 292 0.86 -7.50 -10.28
CA LYS A 292 0.91 -8.76 -9.50
C LYS A 292 2.00 -9.71 -9.96
N GLY A 293 2.82 -9.30 -10.92
CA GLY A 293 3.99 -10.08 -11.35
C GLY A 293 5.10 -10.07 -10.31
N ILE A 294 6.13 -10.86 -10.58
CA ILE A 294 7.36 -10.93 -9.76
C ILE A 294 8.39 -9.97 -10.36
N ASP A 295 9.14 -9.29 -9.53
CA ASP A 295 10.28 -8.51 -9.99
C ASP A 295 11.30 -9.39 -10.76
N THR A 296 11.89 -8.83 -11.82
CA THR A 296 12.78 -9.59 -12.72
C THR A 296 14.05 -10.03 -11.99
N ASP A 297 14.59 -9.21 -11.10
CA ASP A 297 15.78 -9.57 -10.33
C ASP A 297 15.44 -10.66 -9.31
N THR A 298 14.26 -10.62 -8.72
CA THR A 298 13.79 -11.64 -7.76
C THR A 298 13.63 -13.01 -8.42
N ILE A 299 12.96 -13.10 -9.58
CA ILE A 299 12.79 -14.38 -10.28
C ILE A 299 14.13 -14.92 -10.80
N THR A 300 15.03 -14.02 -11.23
CA THR A 300 16.42 -14.37 -11.61
C THR A 300 17.18 -14.92 -10.40
N ALA A 301 17.11 -14.26 -9.25
CA ALA A 301 17.78 -14.70 -8.03
C ALA A 301 17.28 -16.06 -7.51
N ILE A 302 16.00 -16.39 -7.71
CA ILE A 302 15.45 -17.72 -7.42
C ILE A 302 16.10 -18.76 -8.34
N HIS A 303 16.13 -18.50 -9.64
CA HIS A 303 16.74 -19.42 -10.60
C HIS A 303 18.23 -19.63 -10.31
N ASP A 304 18.97 -18.54 -10.09
CA ASP A 304 20.41 -18.59 -9.78
C ASP A 304 20.69 -19.37 -8.50
N GLU A 305 19.86 -19.21 -7.47
CA GLU A 305 20.00 -19.96 -6.22
C GLU A 305 19.69 -21.46 -6.41
N LEU A 306 18.64 -21.80 -7.18
CA LEU A 306 18.33 -23.19 -7.52
C LEU A 306 19.50 -23.83 -8.30
N TYR A 307 20.04 -23.13 -9.30
CA TYR A 307 21.18 -23.60 -10.09
C TYR A 307 22.46 -23.72 -9.25
N ARG A 308 22.73 -22.75 -8.37
CA ARG A 308 23.86 -22.82 -7.44
C ARG A 308 23.80 -24.07 -6.55
N ARG A 309 22.61 -24.54 -6.18
CA ARG A 309 22.45 -25.77 -5.38
C ARG A 309 22.77 -27.06 -6.14
N THR A 310 22.85 -27.02 -7.47
CA THR A 310 23.24 -28.20 -8.27
C THR A 310 24.76 -28.36 -8.42
N LEU A 311 25.58 -27.45 -7.86
CA LEU A 311 27.05 -27.43 -8.04
C LEU A 311 27.75 -28.73 -7.64
N HIS A 312 27.22 -29.46 -6.67
CA HIS A 312 27.79 -30.73 -6.20
C HIS A 312 27.07 -31.96 -6.77
N GLY A 313 26.23 -31.78 -7.79
CA GLY A 313 25.37 -32.81 -8.39
C GLY A 313 24.02 -32.97 -7.67
N GLY A 314 23.04 -33.50 -8.40
CA GLY A 314 21.65 -33.64 -7.92
C GLY A 314 20.81 -32.37 -8.09
N TRP A 315 19.54 -32.49 -7.71
CA TRP A 315 18.57 -31.39 -7.71
C TRP A 315 18.29 -30.95 -6.26
N PRO A 316 18.08 -29.65 -5.99
CA PRO A 316 17.59 -29.22 -4.68
C PRO A 316 16.22 -29.84 -4.38
N ASP A 317 15.89 -30.06 -3.11
CA ASP A 317 14.57 -30.55 -2.70
C ASP A 317 13.55 -29.39 -2.69
N ALA A 318 13.32 -28.83 -3.87
CA ALA A 318 12.47 -27.68 -4.12
C ALA A 318 11.55 -27.93 -5.33
N VAL A 319 10.25 -27.69 -5.16
CA VAL A 319 9.24 -27.92 -6.20
C VAL A 319 8.47 -26.63 -6.45
N LEU A 320 8.48 -26.14 -7.69
CA LEU A 320 7.72 -24.97 -8.12
C LEU A 320 6.62 -25.45 -9.08
N THR A 321 5.35 -25.24 -8.74
CA THR A 321 4.22 -25.71 -9.56
C THR A 321 3.22 -24.58 -9.82
N PRO A 322 3.20 -24.00 -11.03
CA PRO A 322 2.15 -23.08 -11.46
C PRO A 322 0.88 -23.84 -11.88
N GLY A 323 -0.21 -23.11 -12.13
CA GLY A 323 -1.49 -23.67 -12.60
C GLY A 323 -2.27 -24.49 -11.56
N VAL A 324 -1.88 -24.44 -10.28
CA VAL A 324 -2.45 -25.25 -9.19
C VAL A 324 -3.32 -24.41 -8.27
N SER A 325 -4.54 -24.89 -8.02
CA SER A 325 -5.45 -24.33 -7.01
C SER A 325 -5.57 -25.26 -5.81
N VAL A 326 -5.61 -24.69 -4.60
CA VAL A 326 -5.99 -25.42 -3.38
C VAL A 326 -7.52 -25.41 -3.29
N ARG A 327 -8.13 -26.59 -3.40
CA ARG A 327 -9.59 -26.74 -3.33
C ARG A 327 -10.11 -26.85 -1.91
N THR A 328 -9.40 -27.64 -1.11
CA THR A 328 -9.66 -27.85 0.31
C THR A 328 -8.35 -28.18 1.00
N ALA A 329 -8.34 -28.03 2.30
CA ALA A 329 -7.22 -28.42 3.13
C ALA A 329 -7.75 -28.98 4.45
N GLY A 330 -7.06 -29.97 4.99
CA GLY A 330 -7.40 -30.59 6.24
C GLY A 330 -6.17 -30.85 7.08
N ARG A 331 -6.38 -31.10 8.36
CA ARG A 331 -5.31 -31.59 9.23
C ARG A 331 -5.16 -33.09 9.06
N VAL A 332 -3.92 -33.54 9.02
CA VAL A 332 -3.58 -34.95 9.10
C VAL A 332 -2.72 -35.15 10.34
N ALA A 333 -3.18 -36.01 11.25
CA ALA A 333 -2.65 -36.12 12.61
C ALA A 333 -2.67 -34.77 13.36
N THR A 334 -1.87 -34.63 14.40
CA THR A 334 -1.79 -33.42 15.23
C THR A 334 -0.81 -32.36 14.70
N THR A 335 0.01 -32.70 13.69
CA THR A 335 1.19 -31.88 13.31
C THR A 335 1.30 -31.51 11.84
N ARG A 336 0.39 -31.96 10.95
CA ARG A 336 0.50 -31.71 9.50
C ARG A 336 -0.77 -31.20 8.86
N VAL A 337 -0.58 -30.50 7.74
CA VAL A 337 -1.65 -30.06 6.83
C VAL A 337 -1.59 -30.88 5.55
N GLU A 338 -2.73 -31.37 5.08
CA GLU A 338 -2.91 -31.95 3.75
C GLU A 338 -3.68 -30.97 2.87
N LEU A 339 -3.04 -30.50 1.81
CA LEU A 339 -3.61 -29.65 0.77
C LEU A 339 -4.15 -30.52 -0.36
N HIS A 340 -5.42 -30.32 -0.73
CA HIS A 340 -6.04 -30.99 -1.87
C HIS A 340 -5.93 -30.07 -3.09
N LEU A 341 -5.13 -30.49 -4.04
CA LEU A 341 -4.69 -29.69 -5.17
C LEU A 341 -5.45 -30.08 -6.44
N GLU A 342 -5.71 -29.10 -7.31
CA GLU A 342 -6.24 -29.29 -8.65
C GLU A 342 -5.41 -28.51 -9.66
N HIS A 343 -4.96 -29.20 -10.71
CA HIS A 343 -4.28 -28.58 -11.84
C HIS A 343 -5.27 -28.48 -13.01
N LEU A 344 -5.80 -27.29 -13.26
CA LEU A 344 -6.95 -27.10 -14.17
C LEU A 344 -6.67 -27.58 -15.60
N GLN A 345 -5.51 -27.24 -16.16
CA GLN A 345 -5.17 -27.64 -17.53
C GLN A 345 -4.96 -29.15 -17.71
N GLN A 346 -4.52 -29.85 -16.65
CA GLN A 346 -4.32 -31.31 -16.70
C GLN A 346 -5.62 -32.06 -16.35
N GLY A 347 -6.60 -31.39 -15.74
CA GLY A 347 -7.77 -32.04 -15.17
C GLY A 347 -7.43 -33.02 -14.02
N THR A 348 -6.26 -32.87 -13.40
CA THR A 348 -5.74 -33.80 -12.38
C THR A 348 -5.93 -33.24 -10.98
N ARG A 349 -6.05 -34.16 -10.01
CA ARG A 349 -6.13 -33.84 -8.58
C ARG A 349 -5.08 -34.64 -7.84
N SER A 350 -4.47 -34.01 -6.85
CA SER A 350 -3.45 -34.61 -6.01
C SER A 350 -3.56 -34.11 -4.56
N ARG A 351 -2.75 -34.67 -3.68
CA ARG A 351 -2.65 -34.27 -2.28
C ARG A 351 -1.19 -33.96 -1.95
N LEU A 352 -0.97 -32.92 -1.18
CA LEU A 352 0.35 -32.53 -0.67
C LEU A 352 0.26 -32.40 0.85
N THR A 353 1.00 -33.23 1.58
CA THR A 353 1.13 -33.10 3.03
C THR A 353 2.37 -32.26 3.35
N THR A 354 2.24 -31.27 4.23
CA THR A 354 3.30 -30.33 4.62
C THR A 354 3.23 -30.04 6.12
N ASP A 355 4.36 -29.64 6.71
CA ASP A 355 4.47 -29.36 8.16
C ASP A 355 4.23 -27.86 8.45
N ALA A 356 4.38 -26.99 7.45
CA ALA A 356 3.95 -25.59 7.51
C ALA A 356 3.46 -25.08 6.14
N VAL A 357 2.59 -24.05 6.18
CA VAL A 357 2.07 -23.36 5.00
C VAL A 357 2.27 -21.84 5.16
N VAL A 358 2.80 -21.19 4.13
CA VAL A 358 2.84 -19.72 4.04
C VAL A 358 1.87 -19.24 2.97
N LEU A 359 0.93 -18.40 3.35
CA LEU A 359 -0.08 -17.81 2.48
C LEU A 359 0.40 -16.45 1.97
N ALA A 360 1.07 -16.44 0.81
CA ALA A 360 1.38 -15.24 0.05
C ALA A 360 0.22 -14.86 -0.89
N THR A 361 -1.00 -14.87 -0.33
CA THR A 361 -2.27 -14.72 -1.06
C THR A 361 -2.74 -13.27 -1.21
N GLY A 362 -1.90 -12.32 -0.81
CA GLY A 362 -2.09 -10.89 -0.99
C GLY A 362 -3.11 -10.31 -0.01
N TYR A 363 -3.62 -9.13 -0.35
CA TYR A 363 -4.50 -8.36 0.51
C TYR A 363 -5.79 -8.01 -0.23
N ARG A 364 -6.83 -7.68 0.53
CA ARG A 364 -8.11 -7.14 0.04
C ARG A 364 -8.43 -5.83 0.73
N GLU A 365 -9.21 -4.99 0.06
CA GLU A 365 -9.76 -3.76 0.65
C GLU A 365 -10.47 -4.08 1.98
N ARG A 366 -10.24 -3.23 2.98
CA ARG A 366 -10.93 -3.36 4.27
C ARG A 366 -12.41 -3.00 4.10
N PRO A 367 -13.34 -3.80 4.64
CA PRO A 367 -14.74 -3.41 4.69
C PRO A 367 -14.89 -2.07 5.42
N LEU A 368 -15.66 -1.16 4.82
CA LEU A 368 -15.93 0.17 5.39
C LEU A 368 -17.26 0.21 6.15
N ASP A 369 -18.04 -0.88 6.13
CA ASP A 369 -19.43 -0.90 6.60
C ASP A 369 -19.58 -0.49 8.06
N GLN A 370 -18.64 -0.89 8.93
CA GLN A 370 -18.67 -0.51 10.34
C GLN A 370 -18.25 0.95 10.54
N LEU A 371 -17.10 1.34 9.99
CA LEU A 371 -16.53 2.68 10.14
C LEU A 371 -17.48 3.76 9.57
N LEU A 372 -18.12 3.47 8.43
CA LEU A 372 -18.98 4.40 7.71
C LEU A 372 -20.48 4.07 7.86
N ALA A 373 -20.87 3.25 8.85
CA ALA A 373 -22.27 2.87 9.07
C ALA A 373 -23.19 4.12 9.16
N GLY A 374 -22.72 5.17 9.84
CA GLY A 374 -23.44 6.44 9.98
C GLY A 374 -23.51 7.29 8.72
N LEU A 375 -22.73 6.95 7.68
CA LEU A 375 -22.74 7.59 6.38
C LEU A 375 -23.40 6.76 5.28
N ASP A 376 -23.64 5.46 5.51
CA ASP A 376 -24.17 4.54 4.48
C ASP A 376 -25.41 5.06 3.73
N PRO A 377 -26.42 5.69 4.39
CA PRO A 377 -27.58 6.25 3.69
C PRO A 377 -27.25 7.37 2.69
N TYR A 378 -26.12 8.06 2.88
CA TYR A 378 -25.69 9.17 2.04
C TYR A 378 -24.76 8.71 0.91
N ILE A 379 -24.14 7.52 1.00
CA ILE A 379 -23.17 7.05 0.01
C ILE A 379 -23.88 6.62 -1.27
N ARG A 380 -23.53 7.23 -2.40
CA ARG A 380 -23.98 6.76 -3.71
C ARG A 380 -23.16 5.54 -4.11
N LYS A 381 -23.84 4.42 -4.37
CA LYS A 381 -23.22 3.15 -4.77
C LYS A 381 -23.37 2.90 -6.27
N ASP A 382 -22.45 2.09 -6.81
CA ASP A 382 -22.47 1.60 -8.19
C ASP A 382 -23.37 0.35 -8.34
N SER A 383 -23.38 -0.27 -9.53
CA SER A 383 -24.23 -1.44 -9.80
C SER A 383 -23.80 -2.70 -9.03
N SER A 384 -22.57 -2.72 -8.52
CA SER A 384 -22.00 -3.78 -7.68
C SER A 384 -22.04 -3.44 -6.18
N ALA A 385 -22.83 -2.43 -5.79
CA ALA A 385 -22.97 -1.93 -4.41
C ALA A 385 -21.67 -1.38 -3.79
N ARG A 386 -20.67 -1.00 -4.60
CA ARG A 386 -19.45 -0.33 -4.13
C ARG A 386 -19.64 1.19 -4.12
N PRO A 387 -18.97 1.94 -3.24
CA PRO A 387 -19.02 3.39 -3.27
C PRO A 387 -18.56 3.97 -4.62
N ARG A 388 -19.30 4.94 -5.15
CA ARG A 388 -18.88 5.74 -6.30
C ARG A 388 -17.86 6.78 -5.85
N ILE A 389 -16.80 6.93 -6.61
CA ILE A 389 -15.69 7.83 -6.30
C ILE A 389 -15.44 8.71 -7.52
N ASP A 390 -15.41 10.03 -7.33
CA ASP A 390 -15.16 11.01 -8.39
C ASP A 390 -13.68 11.10 -8.76
N ASP A 391 -13.35 11.93 -9.75
CA ASP A 391 -11.99 12.13 -10.28
C ASP A 391 -11.11 12.99 -9.36
N GLN A 392 -11.66 13.55 -8.27
CA GLN A 392 -10.92 14.18 -7.17
C GLN A 392 -10.81 13.25 -5.95
N TYR A 393 -11.07 11.95 -6.12
CA TYR A 393 -10.96 10.93 -5.08
C TYR A 393 -11.95 11.11 -3.93
N ARG A 394 -13.11 11.74 -4.16
CA ARG A 394 -14.17 11.87 -3.14
C ARG A 394 -15.23 10.80 -3.32
N LEU A 395 -15.73 10.26 -2.21
CA LEU A 395 -16.99 9.54 -2.21
C LEU A 395 -18.09 10.46 -2.76
N VAL A 396 -18.89 9.96 -3.69
CA VAL A 396 -20.08 10.66 -4.16
C VAL A 396 -21.17 10.49 -3.09
N LEU A 397 -21.48 11.58 -2.38
CA LEU A 397 -22.47 11.61 -1.31
C LEU A 397 -23.78 12.26 -1.76
N ASP A 398 -24.84 12.10 -0.97
CA ASP A 398 -26.07 12.88 -1.10
C ASP A 398 -25.76 14.39 -0.92
N PRO A 399 -26.37 15.29 -1.71
CA PRO A 399 -26.16 16.74 -1.57
C PRO A 399 -26.45 17.31 -0.18
N SER A 400 -27.17 16.59 0.70
CA SER A 400 -27.37 16.99 2.10
C SER A 400 -26.09 16.93 2.95
N VAL A 401 -25.03 16.27 2.46
CA VAL A 401 -23.71 16.23 3.10
C VAL A 401 -22.81 17.22 2.40
N THR A 402 -22.51 18.33 3.06
CA THR A 402 -21.74 19.44 2.48
C THR A 402 -20.23 19.26 2.63
N GLY A 403 -19.79 18.40 3.56
CA GLY A 403 -18.39 17.99 3.72
C GLY A 403 -17.96 16.91 2.73
N SER A 404 -16.64 16.79 2.49
CA SER A 404 -16.09 15.77 1.58
C SER A 404 -15.45 14.60 2.33
N VAL A 405 -15.62 13.39 1.79
CA VAL A 405 -14.90 12.19 2.23
C VAL A 405 -13.99 11.73 1.09
N TYR A 406 -12.70 12.00 1.21
CA TYR A 406 -11.66 11.54 0.30
C TYR A 406 -11.26 10.09 0.61
N VAL A 407 -10.82 9.36 -0.41
CA VAL A 407 -10.32 7.99 -0.26
C VAL A 407 -8.90 7.84 -0.81
N GLN A 408 -8.10 7.04 -0.13
CA GLN A 408 -6.74 6.69 -0.48
C GLN A 408 -6.62 5.16 -0.51
N ASN A 409 -6.41 4.61 -1.70
CA ASN A 409 -6.21 3.18 -1.95
C ASN A 409 -7.46 2.29 -1.73
N ALA A 410 -8.66 2.84 -1.97
CA ALA A 410 -9.95 2.15 -1.93
C ALA A 410 -10.79 2.35 -3.22
N GLU A 411 -10.14 2.85 -4.27
CA GLU A 411 -10.78 3.31 -5.51
C GLU A 411 -10.34 2.55 -6.76
N ARG A 412 -9.83 1.32 -6.60
CA ARG A 412 -9.26 0.56 -7.72
C ARG A 412 -10.29 0.27 -8.83
N HIS A 413 -11.56 0.08 -8.48
CA HIS A 413 -12.65 -0.13 -9.44
C HIS A 413 -12.99 1.13 -10.26
N THR A 414 -12.59 2.31 -9.81
CA THR A 414 -12.83 3.58 -10.52
C THR A 414 -11.57 4.21 -11.11
N HIS A 415 -10.39 3.97 -10.53
CA HIS A 415 -9.12 4.60 -10.94
C HIS A 415 -8.07 3.62 -11.47
N GLY A 416 -8.37 2.31 -11.44
CA GLY A 416 -7.60 1.30 -12.14
C GLY A 416 -6.40 0.78 -11.35
N VAL A 417 -5.48 0.11 -12.05
CA VAL A 417 -4.39 -0.66 -11.43
C VAL A 417 -3.32 0.17 -10.73
N GLY A 418 -3.26 1.48 -10.98
CA GLY A 418 -2.33 2.39 -10.31
C GLY A 418 -2.73 2.82 -8.90
N THR A 419 -3.96 2.53 -8.45
CA THR A 419 -4.45 2.90 -7.12
C THR A 419 -3.51 2.53 -5.95
N PRO A 420 -2.89 1.33 -5.88
CA PRO A 420 -1.93 0.99 -4.83
C PRO A 420 -0.49 1.44 -5.10
N ASP A 421 -0.20 2.08 -6.24
CA ASP A 421 1.15 2.47 -6.63
C ASP A 421 1.63 3.70 -5.83
N LEU A 422 2.80 3.59 -5.20
CA LEU A 422 3.41 4.68 -4.43
C LEU A 422 3.80 5.88 -5.31
N GLY A 423 4.08 5.66 -6.61
CA GLY A 423 4.33 6.71 -7.59
C GLY A 423 3.14 7.64 -7.82
N LEU A 424 1.93 7.21 -7.45
CA LEU A 424 0.72 8.03 -7.50
C LEU A 424 0.28 8.56 -6.13
N ALA A 425 1.05 8.34 -5.06
CA ALA A 425 0.73 8.82 -3.72
C ALA A 425 0.77 10.35 -3.64
N ALA A 426 1.92 10.95 -3.95
CA ALA A 426 2.09 12.41 -3.91
C ALA A 426 1.14 13.12 -4.89
N TRP A 427 0.89 12.54 -6.07
CA TRP A 427 -0.08 13.06 -7.02
C TRP A 427 -1.48 13.13 -6.42
N ARG A 428 -1.98 12.01 -5.87
CA ARG A 428 -3.32 11.95 -5.29
C ARG A 428 -3.46 12.86 -4.08
N SER A 429 -2.46 12.92 -3.22
CA SER A 429 -2.40 13.85 -2.09
C SER A 429 -2.47 15.32 -2.55
N ALA A 430 -1.72 15.69 -3.59
CA ALA A 430 -1.82 17.01 -4.20
C ALA A 430 -3.20 17.29 -4.81
N THR A 431 -3.81 16.33 -5.50
CA THR A 431 -5.18 16.47 -6.04
C THR A 431 -6.20 16.69 -4.92
N ILE A 432 -6.09 15.95 -3.81
CA ILE A 432 -6.94 16.11 -2.63
C ILE A 432 -6.76 17.51 -2.02
N LEU A 433 -5.52 17.98 -1.81
CA LEU A 433 -5.28 19.30 -1.22
C LEU A 433 -5.71 20.45 -2.14
N ASN A 434 -5.54 20.32 -3.45
CA ASN A 434 -6.07 21.28 -4.42
C ASN A 434 -7.60 21.35 -4.35
N SER A 435 -8.27 20.20 -4.28
CA SER A 435 -9.73 20.13 -4.09
C SER A 435 -10.18 20.72 -2.75
N LEU A 436 -9.53 20.34 -1.66
CA LEU A 436 -9.86 20.74 -0.29
C LEU A 436 -9.73 22.25 -0.09
N THR A 437 -8.66 22.85 -0.60
CA THR A 437 -8.39 24.29 -0.45
C THR A 437 -9.18 25.17 -1.42
N GLY A 438 -9.76 24.58 -2.47
CA GLY A 438 -10.31 25.33 -3.61
C GLY A 438 -9.26 26.18 -4.34
N ARG A 439 -7.97 25.90 -4.09
CA ARG A 439 -6.80 26.57 -4.67
C ARG A 439 -5.97 25.52 -5.43
N ASN A 440 -4.82 25.93 -5.94
CA ASN A 440 -3.88 25.03 -6.61
C ASN A 440 -2.48 25.13 -5.96
N PRO A 441 -2.34 24.84 -4.64
CA PRO A 441 -1.05 24.88 -3.94
C PRO A 441 -0.02 23.93 -4.58
N TYR A 442 -0.48 22.84 -5.20
CA TYR A 442 0.36 21.87 -5.90
C TYR A 442 -0.03 21.79 -7.38
N PRO A 443 0.52 22.66 -8.25
CA PRO A 443 0.21 22.65 -9.67
C PRO A 443 0.56 21.32 -10.33
N GLN A 444 -0.44 20.68 -10.94
CA GLN A 444 -0.29 19.39 -11.62
C GLN A 444 -0.28 19.57 -13.14
N PRO A 445 0.69 18.98 -13.87
CA PRO A 445 0.70 19.03 -15.33
C PRO A 445 -0.52 18.32 -15.92
N GLN A 446 -1.08 18.87 -17.01
CA GLN A 446 -2.21 18.24 -17.69
C GLN A 446 -1.87 16.92 -18.40
N ARG A 447 -0.59 16.70 -18.71
CA ARG A 447 -0.07 15.52 -19.40
C ARG A 447 1.11 14.94 -18.65
N THR A 448 1.08 13.64 -18.43
CA THR A 448 2.07 12.88 -17.67
C THR A 448 2.60 11.64 -18.40
N ALA A 449 2.06 11.32 -19.59
CA ALA A 449 2.49 10.20 -20.42
C ALA A 449 2.76 10.62 -21.88
N PHE A 450 3.66 9.91 -22.55
CA PHE A 450 3.82 10.00 -24.00
C PHE A 450 2.63 9.34 -24.72
N THR A 451 2.18 8.20 -24.21
CA THR A 451 0.99 7.47 -24.67
C THR A 451 -0.25 8.34 -24.53
N SER A 452 -1.11 8.31 -25.55
CA SER A 452 -2.45 8.87 -25.48
C SER A 452 -3.43 7.69 -25.34
N PHE A 453 -4.11 7.61 -24.20
CA PHE A 453 -5.05 6.53 -23.91
C PHE A 453 -6.44 6.89 -24.44
N GLY A 454 -7.04 5.98 -25.21
CA GLY A 454 -8.33 6.20 -25.88
C GLY A 454 -8.24 6.99 -27.19
N LEU A 455 -9.29 6.93 -28.00
CA LEU A 455 -9.39 7.65 -29.28
C LEU A 455 -9.98 9.06 -29.12
N GLN A 456 -10.73 9.29 -28.05
CA GLN A 456 -11.28 10.60 -27.69
C GLN A 456 -10.38 11.19 -26.60
N THR A 457 -9.68 12.27 -26.93
CA THR A 457 -8.91 13.02 -25.92
C THR A 457 -9.85 14.07 -25.34
N PRO A 458 -10.08 14.13 -24.02
CA PRO A 458 -10.68 15.31 -23.42
C PRO A 458 -9.81 16.51 -23.79
N ASP A 459 -10.44 17.61 -24.21
CA ASP A 459 -9.83 18.77 -24.87
C ASP A 459 -8.39 19.05 -24.40
N ARG A 460 -7.42 18.75 -25.25
CA ARG A 460 -6.08 19.33 -25.11
C ARG A 460 -6.25 20.81 -25.39
N PRO A 461 -5.97 21.73 -24.43
CA PRO A 461 -5.76 23.10 -24.80
C PRO A 461 -4.62 23.10 -25.81
N THR A 462 -4.89 23.58 -27.02
CA THR A 462 -3.85 23.89 -28.00
C THR A 462 -2.74 24.65 -27.28
N ASN A 463 -1.49 24.26 -27.49
CA ASN A 463 -0.30 24.95 -26.98
C ASN A 463 -0.34 26.44 -27.35
N THR A 464 -1.05 27.26 -26.59
CA THR A 464 -0.70 28.65 -26.37
C THR A 464 0.44 28.57 -25.39
N THR A 465 1.64 28.85 -25.88
CA THR A 465 2.84 29.13 -25.09
C THR A 465 2.52 30.19 -24.04
N ALA A 466 1.98 29.77 -22.90
CA ALA A 466 1.98 30.55 -21.69
C ALA A 466 3.45 30.62 -21.25
N ARG A 467 4.08 31.75 -21.58
CA ARG A 467 5.38 32.12 -21.01
C ARG A 467 5.27 31.94 -19.50
N ILE A 468 5.99 30.95 -18.97
CA ILE A 468 6.34 30.91 -17.55
C ILE A 468 6.92 32.29 -17.25
N GLY A 469 6.30 32.98 -16.30
CA GLY A 469 6.48 34.41 -16.08
C GLY A 469 7.95 34.83 -15.97
N GLU A 470 8.25 36.00 -16.56
CA GLU A 470 9.45 36.76 -16.27
C GLU A 470 9.48 37.10 -14.77
N GLN A 471 10.00 36.21 -13.93
CA GLN A 471 10.68 36.64 -12.72
C GLN A 471 12.02 37.24 -13.15
N ARG A 472 12.02 38.57 -13.35
CA ARG A 472 13.24 39.36 -13.43
C ARG A 472 13.97 39.27 -12.08
N THR A 473 14.83 38.28 -11.94
CA THR A 473 15.92 38.29 -10.96
C THR A 473 17.23 38.57 -11.67
N ASN A 474 17.89 39.63 -11.23
CA ASN A 474 19.17 40.14 -11.73
C ASN A 474 20.21 39.01 -11.85
N LEU A 475 20.53 38.61 -13.09
CA LEU A 475 21.74 37.85 -13.35
C LEU A 475 22.94 38.74 -13.06
N VAL A 476 23.67 38.43 -11.98
CA VAL A 476 25.00 38.96 -11.73
C VAL A 476 25.90 38.48 -12.86
N ARG A 477 26.39 39.42 -13.68
CA ARG A 477 27.49 39.20 -14.61
C ARG A 477 28.73 38.79 -13.81
N LEU A 478 29.15 37.52 -13.92
CA LEU A 478 30.53 37.14 -13.65
C LEU A 478 31.41 37.85 -14.68
N LYS A 479 32.24 38.78 -14.21
CA LYS A 479 33.35 39.32 -15.01
C LYS A 479 34.39 38.23 -15.17
N THR A 480 34.74 37.96 -16.42
CA THR A 480 35.99 37.29 -16.85
C THR A 480 37.22 37.96 -16.25
#